data_AF-A0AAU6DR24-F1
#
_entry.id   AF-A0AAU6DR24-F1
#
_cell.length_a   1.000
_cell.length_b   1.000
_cell.length_c   1.000
_cell.angle_alpha   90.00
_cell.angle_beta   90.00
_cell.angle_gamma   90.00
#
_symmetry.space_group_name_H-M   'P 1'
#
loop_
_entity.id
_entity.type
_entity.pdbx_description
1 polymer ?
#
loop_
_entity_poly.entity_id
_entity_poly.type
_entity_poly.pdbx_seq_one_letter_code
_entity_poly.pdbx_strand_id
1 'polypeptide(L)'
;MVSAGPPVPPPGRDGVTFPEIAAHYGLTARYVAENARWGRHPEWPARVGKRGKSGEYDPSAVEAFVAAHHTRVLFGIESKRSYTVKEIAAVTGLAADTIYADISRERWPAPDQTTEDGTRLWFGQTISRTMTARRSYRGSQTSRAEN
;
A
#
# COMPACT_ATOMS: atom_id res chain seq x y z
N MET A 1 -8.23 3.24 -6.58
CA MET A 1 -8.39 2.65 -5.24
C MET A 1 -8.10 1.16 -5.39
N VAL A 2 -7.21 0.60 -4.57
CA VAL A 2 -6.86 -0.83 -4.65
C VAL A 2 -7.97 -1.57 -3.90
N SER A 3 -8.73 -2.44 -4.56
CA SER A 3 -9.83 -3.19 -3.92
C SER A 3 -9.29 -4.07 -2.80
N ALA A 4 -9.89 -3.96 -1.61
CA ALA A 4 -9.45 -4.61 -0.38
C ALA A 4 -10.04 -6.02 -0.22
N GLY A 5 -9.90 -6.86 -1.25
CA GLY A 5 -10.41 -8.24 -1.26
C GLY A 5 -9.78 -9.07 -2.38
N PRO A 6 -10.16 -10.36 -2.51
CA PRO A 6 -9.63 -11.21 -3.56
C PRO A 6 -10.11 -10.73 -4.93
N PRO A 7 -9.30 -10.89 -5.99
CA PRO A 7 -9.75 -10.61 -7.35
C PRO A 7 -10.97 -11.46 -7.67
N VAL A 8 -12.07 -10.83 -8.07
CA VAL A 8 -13.34 -11.53 -8.31
C VAL A 8 -13.24 -12.30 -9.63
N PRO A 9 -13.42 -13.64 -9.62
CA PRO A 9 -13.48 -14.40 -10.86
C PRO A 9 -14.77 -14.08 -11.62
N PRO A 10 -14.77 -14.21 -12.96
CA PRO A 10 -15.99 -14.10 -13.76
C PRO A 10 -17.05 -15.11 -13.30
N PRO A 11 -18.35 -14.80 -13.46
CA PRO A 11 -19.42 -15.72 -13.09
C PRO A 11 -19.27 -17.08 -13.79
N GLY A 12 -19.31 -18.16 -12.99
CA GLY A 12 -19.17 -19.54 -13.45
C GLY A 12 -17.73 -20.03 -13.60
N ARG A 13 -16.75 -19.38 -12.96
CA ARG A 13 -15.33 -19.79 -12.97
C ARG A 13 -14.73 -19.74 -11.57
N ASP A 14 -13.80 -20.66 -11.31
CA ASP A 14 -13.11 -20.78 -10.02
C ASP A 14 -11.76 -20.03 -9.99
N GLY A 15 -11.25 -19.59 -11.15
CA GLY A 15 -9.92 -19.01 -11.28
C GLY A 15 -9.88 -17.62 -11.93
N VAL A 16 -8.83 -16.87 -11.62
CA VAL A 16 -8.52 -15.55 -12.21
C VAL A 16 -7.27 -15.58 -13.07
N THR A 17 -7.25 -14.76 -14.10
CA THR A 17 -6.12 -14.55 -15.01
C THR A 17 -5.44 -13.22 -14.74
N PHE A 18 -4.22 -13.04 -15.26
CA PHE A 18 -3.50 -11.77 -15.10
C PHE A 18 -4.30 -10.51 -15.50
N PRO A 19 -5.08 -10.50 -16.60
CA PRO A 19 -5.96 -9.37 -16.92
C PRO A 19 -6.99 -9.06 -15.84
N GLU A 20 -7.59 -10.07 -15.21
CA GLU A 20 -8.62 -9.90 -14.18
C GLU A 20 -8.01 -9.43 -12.86
N ILE A 21 -6.86 -10.02 -12.48
CA ILE A 21 -6.06 -9.56 -11.34
C ILE A 21 -5.67 -8.10 -11.53
N ALA A 22 -5.22 -7.74 -12.73
CA ALA A 22 -4.83 -6.37 -13.05
C ALA A 22 -6.02 -5.40 -12.98
N ALA A 23 -7.17 -5.77 -13.56
CA ALA A 23 -8.39 -4.97 -13.48
C ALA A 23 -8.82 -4.72 -12.03
N HIS A 24 -8.78 -5.75 -11.18
CA HIS A 24 -9.14 -5.66 -9.77
C HIS A 24 -8.26 -4.69 -8.97
N TYR A 25 -6.96 -4.67 -9.26
CA TYR A 25 -6.01 -3.79 -8.57
C TYR A 25 -5.77 -2.44 -9.29
N GLY A 26 -6.46 -2.17 -10.39
CA GLY A 26 -6.29 -0.95 -11.19
C GLY A 26 -4.91 -0.85 -11.87
N LEU A 27 -4.34 -1.99 -12.26
CA LEU A 27 -3.04 -2.13 -12.91
C LEU A 27 -3.21 -2.60 -14.36
N THR A 28 -2.11 -2.60 -15.13
CA THR A 28 -2.11 -3.20 -16.47
C THR A 28 -1.76 -4.68 -16.42
N ALA A 29 -2.38 -5.49 -17.28
CA ALA A 29 -2.14 -6.95 -17.33
C ALA A 29 -0.65 -7.27 -17.56
N ARG A 30 0.02 -6.49 -18.40
CA ARG A 30 1.46 -6.60 -18.64
C ARG A 30 2.29 -6.33 -17.38
N TYR A 31 1.95 -5.29 -16.63
CA TYR A 31 2.64 -4.98 -15.38
C TYR A 31 2.50 -6.12 -14.37
N VAL A 32 1.29 -6.66 -14.20
CA VAL A 32 1.09 -7.80 -13.29
C VAL A 32 1.85 -9.04 -13.78
N ALA A 33 1.85 -9.34 -15.08
CA ALA A 33 2.49 -10.54 -15.61
C ALA A 33 4.04 -10.48 -15.66
N GLU A 34 4.63 -9.32 -15.96
CA GLU A 34 6.07 -9.20 -16.24
C GLU A 34 6.87 -8.60 -15.07
N ASN A 35 6.22 -8.04 -14.05
CA ASN A 35 6.92 -7.40 -12.95
C ASN A 35 7.40 -8.42 -11.91
N ALA A 36 8.66 -8.29 -11.48
CA ALA A 36 9.29 -9.10 -10.43
C ALA A 36 8.58 -8.99 -9.06
N ARG A 37 7.80 -7.93 -8.83
CA ARG A 37 6.95 -7.78 -7.64
C ARG A 37 5.61 -8.51 -7.74
N TRP A 38 5.23 -9.00 -8.92
CA TRP A 38 3.95 -9.65 -9.21
C TRP A 38 4.19 -11.03 -9.83
N GLY A 39 3.76 -11.26 -11.08
CA GLY A 39 3.78 -12.56 -11.74
C GLY A 39 5.14 -13.18 -12.00
N ARG A 40 6.24 -12.44 -11.78
CA ARG A 40 7.62 -12.96 -11.78
C ARG A 40 8.23 -13.07 -10.38
N HIS A 41 7.46 -12.79 -9.33
CA HIS A 41 7.92 -12.97 -7.96
C HIS A 41 8.13 -14.48 -7.68
N PRO A 42 9.21 -14.88 -6.98
CA PRO A 42 9.46 -16.29 -6.68
C PRO A 42 8.34 -16.92 -5.84
N GLU A 43 7.69 -16.15 -4.99
CA GLU A 43 6.56 -16.58 -4.15
C GLU A 43 5.18 -16.32 -4.80
N TRP A 44 5.15 -15.97 -6.10
CA TRP A 44 3.89 -15.82 -6.81
C TRP A 44 3.12 -17.16 -6.83
N PRO A 45 1.80 -17.17 -6.61
CA PRO A 45 1.02 -18.39 -6.57
C PRO A 45 1.17 -19.25 -7.83
N ALA A 46 1.21 -20.56 -7.62
CA ALA A 46 1.22 -21.53 -8.70
C ALA A 46 -0.08 -21.45 -9.53
N ARG A 47 0.02 -21.80 -10.80
CA ARG A 47 -1.13 -21.85 -11.70
C ARG A 47 -2.00 -23.05 -11.32
N VAL A 48 -3.30 -22.81 -11.11
CA VAL A 48 -4.29 -23.87 -10.86
C VAL A 48 -4.85 -24.46 -12.16
N GLY A 49 -4.75 -23.71 -13.25
CA GLY A 49 -5.31 -24.11 -14.53
C GLY A 49 -4.82 -23.25 -15.69
N LYS A 50 -5.51 -23.39 -16.82
CA LYS A 50 -5.21 -22.67 -18.05
C LYS A 50 -6.51 -22.29 -18.75
N ARG A 51 -6.63 -21.01 -19.11
CA ARG A 51 -7.72 -20.45 -19.89
C ARG A 51 -7.21 -19.91 -21.21
N GLY A 52 -7.38 -20.68 -22.28
CA GLY A 52 -6.82 -20.35 -23.60
C GLY A 52 -5.29 -20.28 -23.53
N LYS A 53 -4.72 -19.09 -23.76
CA LYS A 53 -3.26 -18.86 -23.64
C LYS A 53 -2.82 -18.38 -22.26
N SER A 54 -3.76 -18.07 -21.36
CA SER A 54 -3.48 -17.50 -20.04
C SER A 54 -3.47 -18.58 -18.96
N GLY A 55 -2.56 -18.46 -17.99
CA GLY A 55 -2.64 -19.25 -16.75
C GLY A 55 -3.77 -18.74 -15.85
N GLU A 56 -4.46 -19.66 -15.19
CA GLU A 56 -5.42 -19.36 -14.13
C GLU A 56 -4.76 -19.53 -12.76
N TYR A 57 -5.13 -18.66 -11.84
CA TYR A 57 -4.65 -18.62 -10.46
C TYR A 57 -5.85 -18.64 -9.51
N ASP A 58 -5.68 -19.26 -8.36
CA ASP A 58 -6.67 -19.21 -7.29
C ASP A 58 -6.77 -17.76 -6.76
N PRO A 59 -7.97 -17.14 -6.77
CA PRO A 59 -8.20 -15.81 -6.22
C PRO A 59 -7.70 -15.64 -4.79
N SER A 60 -7.88 -16.66 -3.94
CA SER A 60 -7.52 -16.59 -2.52
C SER A 60 -6.00 -16.59 -2.33
N ALA A 61 -5.28 -17.42 -3.11
CA ALA A 61 -3.82 -17.41 -3.12
C ALA A 61 -3.23 -16.09 -3.66
N VAL A 62 -3.87 -15.47 -4.67
CA VAL A 62 -3.47 -14.13 -5.15
C VAL A 62 -3.71 -13.07 -4.07
N GLU A 63 -4.83 -13.12 -3.37
CA GLU A 63 -5.10 -12.22 -2.24
C GLU A 63 -4.08 -12.39 -1.12
N ALA A 64 -3.78 -13.62 -0.72
CA ALA A 64 -2.77 -13.90 0.31
C ALA A 64 -1.38 -13.37 -0.09
N PHE A 65 -0.99 -13.53 -1.35
CA PHE A 65 0.23 -12.95 -1.89
C PHE A 65 0.22 -11.42 -1.79
N VAL A 66 -0.88 -10.78 -2.20
CA VAL A 66 -1.01 -9.31 -2.14
C VAL A 66 -1.04 -8.83 -0.69
N ALA A 67 -1.69 -9.55 0.22
CA ALA A 67 -1.67 -9.30 1.65
C ALA A 67 -0.25 -9.35 2.22
N ALA A 68 0.53 -10.37 1.85
CA ALA A 68 1.89 -10.55 2.35
C ALA A 68 2.91 -9.58 1.73
N HIS A 69 2.83 -9.31 0.43
CA HIS A 69 3.90 -8.63 -0.31
C HIS A 69 3.58 -7.20 -0.74
N HIS A 70 2.30 -6.84 -0.86
CA HIS A 70 1.87 -5.52 -1.36
C HIS A 70 1.09 -4.70 -0.32
N THR A 71 0.60 -5.35 0.72
CA THR A 71 -0.06 -4.67 1.83
C THR A 71 1.02 -4.23 2.80
N ARG A 72 1.35 -2.94 2.77
CA ARG A 72 2.05 -2.32 3.90
C ARG A 72 1.21 -2.53 5.14
N VAL A 73 1.68 -3.36 6.07
CA VAL A 73 1.12 -3.47 7.41
C VAL A 73 1.27 -2.10 8.06
N LEU A 74 0.20 -1.31 8.02
CA LEU A 74 0.07 -0.11 8.84
C LEU A 74 -0.26 -0.60 10.23
N PHE A 75 0.77 -0.78 11.08
CA PHE A 75 0.52 -0.98 12.50
C PHE A 75 -0.29 0.23 12.98
N GLY A 76 -1.47 -0.04 13.56
CA GLY A 76 -2.37 1.00 14.04
C GLY A 76 -1.61 1.95 14.95
N ILE A 77 -1.51 3.21 14.54
CA ILE A 77 -0.77 4.22 15.29
C ILE A 77 -1.56 4.49 16.58
N GLU A 78 -1.03 4.08 17.74
CA GLU A 78 -1.64 4.39 19.03
C GLU A 78 -1.58 5.89 19.31
N SER A 79 -2.73 6.54 19.46
CA SER A 79 -2.84 8.01 19.54
C SER A 79 -2.02 8.65 20.67
N LYS A 80 -1.92 7.98 21.83
CA LYS A 80 -1.27 8.50 23.04
C LYS A 80 0.23 8.19 23.15
N ARG A 81 0.76 7.34 22.25
CA ARG A 81 2.17 6.97 22.25
C ARG A 81 2.96 8.00 21.46
N SER A 82 4.16 8.31 21.95
CA SER A 82 5.16 9.12 21.24
C SER A 82 6.00 8.20 20.35
N TYR A 83 6.27 8.63 19.13
CA TYR A 83 7.05 7.89 18.14
C TYR A 83 8.23 8.72 17.64
N THR A 84 9.37 8.06 17.46
CA THR A 84 10.54 8.58 16.73
C THR A 84 10.34 8.48 15.22
N VAL A 85 11.14 9.18 14.41
CA VAL A 85 11.08 9.08 12.94
C VAL A 85 11.24 7.64 12.44
N LYS A 86 12.12 6.84 13.06
CA LYS A 86 12.32 5.43 12.70
C LYS A 86 11.08 4.59 12.98
N GLU A 87 10.42 4.81 14.12
CA GLU A 87 9.19 4.11 14.45
C GLU A 87 8.04 4.58 13.56
N ILE A 88 7.94 5.88 13.26
CA ILE A 88 6.97 6.43 12.30
C ILE A 88 7.14 5.75 10.95
N ALA A 89 8.36 5.62 10.45
CA ALA A 89 8.67 4.92 9.21
C ALA A 89 8.18 3.47 9.23
N ALA A 90 8.40 2.76 10.34
CA ALA A 90 7.94 1.39 10.51
C ALA A 90 6.41 1.27 10.54
N VAL A 91 5.69 2.14 11.27
CA VAL A 91 4.23 2.05 11.43
C VAL A 91 3.45 2.62 10.25
N THR A 92 3.98 3.65 9.58
CA THR A 92 3.34 4.26 8.38
C THR A 92 3.80 3.62 7.08
N GLY A 93 4.86 2.82 7.14
CA GLY A 93 5.60 2.28 6.01
C GLY A 93 6.38 3.33 5.20
N LEU A 94 6.33 4.63 5.52
CA LEU A 94 7.13 5.63 4.81
C LEU A 94 8.63 5.38 5.02
N ALA A 95 9.47 5.72 4.03
CA ALA A 95 10.92 5.69 4.24
C ALA A 95 11.33 6.80 5.22
N ALA A 96 12.21 6.49 6.17
CA ALA A 96 12.69 7.48 7.15
C ALA A 96 13.29 8.71 6.47
N ASP A 97 14.05 8.53 5.39
CA ASP A 97 14.64 9.64 4.61
C ASP A 97 13.59 10.54 3.98
N THR A 98 12.45 9.98 3.57
CA THR A 98 11.33 10.77 3.07
C THR A 98 10.75 11.65 4.18
N ILE A 99 10.60 11.09 5.38
CA ILE A 99 10.12 11.84 6.55
C ILE A 99 11.12 12.96 6.89
N TYR A 100 12.43 12.67 6.93
CA TYR A 100 13.45 13.70 7.16
C TYR A 100 13.44 14.80 6.09
N ALA A 101 13.29 14.43 4.82
CA ALA A 101 13.17 15.39 3.72
C ALA A 101 11.92 16.27 3.86
N ASP A 102 10.80 15.71 4.32
CA ASP A 102 9.57 16.46 4.57
C ASP A 102 9.68 17.38 5.80
N ILE A 103 10.38 16.94 6.86
CA ILE A 103 10.72 17.76 8.01
C ILE A 103 11.58 18.95 7.57
N SER A 104 12.62 18.72 6.76
CA SER A 104 13.48 19.78 6.24
C SER A 104 12.76 20.77 5.33
N ARG A 105 11.66 20.36 4.70
CA ARG A 105 10.84 21.20 3.81
C ARG A 105 9.64 21.83 4.53
N GLU A 106 9.57 21.69 5.86
CA GLU A 106 8.46 22.17 6.69
C GLU A 106 7.08 21.63 6.26
N ARG A 107 7.07 20.49 5.55
CA ARG A 107 5.86 19.77 5.11
C ARG A 107 5.41 18.71 6.12
N TRP A 108 6.26 18.41 7.10
CA TRP A 108 5.96 17.53 8.22
C TRP A 108 5.57 18.38 9.44
N PRO A 109 4.61 17.96 10.29
CA PRO A 109 4.27 18.68 11.50
C PRO A 109 5.48 18.88 12.41
N ALA A 110 5.47 19.98 13.17
CA ALA A 110 6.42 20.18 14.26
C ALA A 110 6.36 19.01 15.27
N PRO A 111 7.49 18.64 15.89
CA PRO A 111 7.49 17.61 16.93
C PRO A 111 6.70 18.08 18.15
N ASP A 112 5.92 17.16 18.72
CA ASP A 112 5.13 17.43 19.93
C ASP A 112 6.00 17.46 21.18
N GLN A 113 7.09 16.69 21.18
CA GLN A 113 8.05 16.65 22.27
C GLN A 113 9.47 16.57 21.70
N THR A 114 10.41 17.23 22.37
CA THR A 114 11.84 17.05 22.14
C THR A 114 12.46 16.58 23.44
N THR A 115 13.11 15.43 23.42
CA THR A 115 13.87 14.90 24.58
C THR A 115 15.10 15.77 24.82
N GLU A 116 15.67 15.75 26.04
CA GLU A 116 16.91 16.47 26.38
C GLU A 116 18.07 16.14 25.41
N ASP A 117 18.10 14.92 24.87
CA ASP A 117 19.07 14.48 23.85
C ASP A 117 18.83 15.07 22.44
N GLY A 118 17.87 15.98 22.29
CA GLY A 118 17.48 16.59 21.00
C GLY A 118 16.66 15.67 20.09
N THR A 119 16.25 14.50 20.58
CA THR A 119 15.40 13.57 19.83
C THR A 119 13.99 14.14 19.68
N ARG A 120 13.53 14.27 18.44
CA ARG A 120 12.20 14.75 18.09
C ARG A 120 11.18 13.60 18.15
N LEU A 121 10.09 13.81 18.88
CA LEU A 121 9.03 12.86 19.09
C LEU A 121 7.68 13.44 18.65
N TRP A 122 6.85 12.60 18.04
CA TRP A 122 5.49 12.95 17.63
C TRP A 122 4.49 12.00 18.27
N PHE A 123 3.37 12.54 18.75
CA PHE A 123 2.27 11.70 19.20
C PHE A 123 1.61 11.00 18.03
N GLY A 124 1.11 9.79 18.29
CA GLY A 124 0.37 9.02 17.30
C GLY A 124 -0.82 9.77 16.72
N GLN A 125 -1.46 10.65 17.50
CA GLN A 125 -2.53 11.51 17.03
C GLN A 125 -2.06 12.53 15.97
N THR A 126 -0.91 13.17 16.19
CA THR A 126 -0.30 14.13 15.25
C THR A 126 0.05 13.44 13.94
N ILE A 127 0.69 12.27 14.02
CA ILE A 127 1.05 11.47 12.84
C ILE A 127 -0.21 11.02 12.09
N SER A 128 -1.22 10.53 12.80
CA SER A 128 -2.49 10.10 12.20
C SER A 128 -3.19 11.24 11.47
N ARG A 129 -3.23 12.44 12.07
CA ARG A 129 -3.79 13.64 11.42
C ARG A 129 -3.04 14.00 10.14
N THR A 130 -1.71 13.98 10.18
CA THR A 130 -0.86 14.25 9.01
C THR A 130 -1.06 13.20 7.91
N MET A 131 -1.18 11.92 8.28
CA MET A 131 -1.45 10.85 7.32
C MET A 131 -2.83 10.96 6.69
N THR A 132 -3.85 11.35 7.45
CA THR A 132 -5.20 11.61 6.93
C THR A 132 -5.19 12.79 5.96
N ALA A 133 -4.54 13.89 6.30
CA ALA A 133 -4.41 15.05 5.40
C ALA A 133 -3.69 14.69 4.08
N ARG A 134 -2.66 13.85 4.15
CA ARG A 134 -1.96 13.31 2.96
C ARG A 134 -2.84 12.44 2.09
N ARG A 135 -3.70 11.60 2.70
CA ARG A 135 -4.67 10.78 1.93
C ARG A 135 -5.70 11.63 1.20
N SER A 136 -6.20 12.70 1.85
CA SER A 136 -7.19 13.59 1.23
C SER A 136 -6.66 14.33 0.00
N TYR A 137 -5.39 14.76 0.01
CA TYR A 137 -4.78 15.43 -1.15
C TYR A 137 -4.67 14.51 -2.38
N ARG A 138 -4.43 13.21 -2.16
CA ARG A 138 -4.41 12.21 -3.24
C ARG A 138 -5.82 11.87 -3.76
N GLY A 139 -6.87 12.14 -2.97
CA GLY A 139 -8.28 12.00 -3.37
C GLY A 139 -8.81 13.18 -4.17
N SER A 140 -8.37 14.41 -3.87
CA SER A 140 -8.84 15.62 -4.58
C SER A 140 -8.20 15.84 -5.94
N GLN A 141 -7.15 15.10 -6.28
CA GLN A 141 -6.46 15.24 -7.58
C GLN A 141 -7.18 14.50 -8.72
N THR A 142 -8.20 13.69 -8.43
CA THR A 142 -9.03 12.96 -9.42
C THR A 142 -10.32 13.71 -9.79
N SER A 143 -10.64 14.84 -9.14
CA SER A 143 -11.93 15.55 -9.36
C SER A 143 -11.81 16.83 -10.20
N ARG A 144 -10.71 17.03 -10.93
CA ARG A 144 -10.51 18.22 -11.78
C ARG A 144 -9.94 17.83 -13.14
N ALA A 145 -10.70 17.02 -13.89
CA ALA A 145 -10.42 16.74 -15.29
C ALA A 145 -11.69 16.38 -16.08
N GLU A 146 -12.85 16.94 -15.74
CA GLU A 146 -14.03 16.92 -16.62
C GLU A 146 -14.81 18.23 -16.44
N ASN A 147 -14.50 19.22 -17.29
CA ASN A 147 -15.44 20.21 -17.80
C ASN A 147 -14.91 20.74 -19.12
#